data_AF-A0AAN8F6H9-F1
#
_entry.id   AF-A0AAN8F6H9-F1
#
_cell.length_a   1.000
_cell.length_b   1.000
_cell.length_c   1.000
_cell.angle_alpha   90.00
_cell.angle_beta   90.00
_cell.angle_gamma   90.00
#
_symmetry.space_group_name_H-M   'P 1'
#
loop_
_entity.id
_entity.type
_entity.pdbx_description
1 polymer ?
#
loop_
_entity_poly.entity_id
_entity_poly.type
_entity_poly.pdbx_seq_one_letter_code
_entity_poly.pdbx_strand_id
1 'polypeptide(L)'
;MLVIQRGDSDLMSKMLCLLQNNRCGPSLMPLLCSCLESLYKVSKNPNTLQMVLRTIPTLRDERVRTEVQWTVASLALSHSLRNELPQITRAFLVDQQKLLEGALLTMEGQFPLPGFNVSKWNSVESTPTKPNETQVFIQKDSAIIGVNKEQQLEVTSRTVIGRHCWVLEPHKAERKEWRNVNAWLQKEAQRGRRSGRDSVGILGAMDDPFDALPRQSNVAPTTAPPEWMTIVEDSRRQPQPLKPLPPFAAKAAPSRLQEWRSFSASLGFVPNVSEVPLNFSRDLKHLDQTCAREVHKVAVIYVADGQEDKQSILSNTSASPCFERFVSELGWQVRIGRGHEGYPGGLPYDTEAPYYAAPDTELIFHVSTHLTGDATQKWKHIGNDEVHVVWSEHSKPYRRETIATKFCDVLIVLERADAKMYRVRVETVSALEFGPLYDGALVGSEELAELVRLTVINASRAYRLAHKNHVRPLRHREHVFAHDTMRHMKKVRLSDAINALYIPTMTA
;
A
#
# COMPACT_ATOMS: atom_id res chain seq x y z
N MET A 1 23.27 16.13 14.68
CA MET A 1 23.14 17.26 13.72
C MET A 1 24.45 17.58 13.00
N LEU A 2 25.48 18.04 13.71
CA LEU A 2 26.78 18.43 13.11
C LEU A 2 27.43 17.35 12.25
N VAL A 3 27.36 16.09 12.67
CA VAL A 3 27.86 14.92 11.92
C VAL A 3 27.22 14.82 10.53
N ILE A 4 25.91 15.04 10.47
CA ILE A 4 25.12 14.86 9.27
C ILE A 4 25.28 16.07 8.33
N GLN A 5 25.40 17.28 8.88
CA GLN A 5 25.71 18.49 8.11
C GLN A 5 27.06 18.40 7.39
N ARG A 6 28.05 17.75 8.02
CA ARG A 6 29.39 17.56 7.43
C ARG A 6 29.44 16.45 6.38
N GLY A 7 28.39 15.64 6.23
CA GLY A 7 28.40 14.48 5.34
C GLY A 7 29.48 13.45 5.69
N ASP A 8 29.94 13.42 6.95
CA ASP A 8 31.03 12.57 7.40
C ASP A 8 30.55 11.13 7.55
N SER A 9 30.99 10.28 6.62
CA SER A 9 30.61 8.88 6.49
C SER A 9 30.94 8.06 7.73
N ASP A 10 32.16 8.24 8.24
CA ASP A 10 32.71 7.43 9.30
C ASP A 10 32.10 7.85 10.63
N LEU A 11 31.90 9.15 10.81
CA LEU A 11 31.26 9.68 12.00
C LEU A 11 29.76 9.38 12.03
N MET A 12 29.07 9.37 10.88
CA MET A 12 27.67 8.93 10.79
C MET A 12 27.53 7.43 11.07
N SER A 13 28.42 6.61 10.52
CA SER A 13 28.47 5.17 10.81
C SER A 13 28.75 4.91 12.29
N LYS A 14 29.73 5.61 12.88
CA LYS A 14 30.01 5.56 14.32
C LYS A 14 28.81 6.02 15.15
N MET A 15 28.14 7.11 14.77
CA MET A 15 26.95 7.61 15.45
C MET A 15 25.81 6.58 15.40
N LEU A 16 25.55 5.99 14.24
CA LEU A 16 24.54 4.94 14.09
C LEU A 16 24.91 3.67 14.87
N CYS A 17 26.19 3.27 14.89
CA CYS A 17 26.68 2.19 15.75
C CYS A 17 26.57 2.52 17.25
N LEU A 18 26.81 3.77 17.65
CA LEU A 18 26.64 4.23 19.02
C LEU A 18 25.16 4.18 19.41
N LEU A 19 24.26 4.63 18.51
CA LEU A 19 22.81 4.51 18.71
C LEU A 19 22.38 3.05 18.84
N GLN A 20 22.94 2.14 18.04
CA GLN A 20 22.62 0.70 18.17
C GLN A 20 23.03 0.09 19.51
N ASN A 21 24.18 0.49 20.05
CA ASN A 21 24.76 -0.12 21.25
C ASN A 21 24.41 0.61 22.55
N ASN A 22 23.80 1.80 22.44
CA ASN A 22 23.38 2.58 23.58
C ASN A 22 21.96 2.19 24.01
N ARG A 23 21.73 2.07 25.33
CA ARG A 23 20.40 1.81 25.90
C ARG A 23 19.40 2.92 25.55
N CYS A 24 19.86 4.14 25.34
CA CYS A 24 19.08 5.29 24.88
C CYS A 24 18.98 5.39 23.34
N GLY A 25 19.51 4.41 22.61
CA GLY A 25 19.46 4.37 21.15
C GLY A 25 18.05 4.56 20.59
N PRO A 26 17.08 3.72 20.99
CA PRO A 26 15.70 3.82 20.52
C PRO A 26 15.04 5.16 20.82
N SER A 27 15.36 5.82 21.94
CA SER A 27 14.78 7.13 22.28
C SER A 27 15.35 8.27 21.45
N LEU A 28 16.57 8.14 20.92
CA LEU A 28 17.21 9.17 20.08
C LEU A 28 16.90 9.00 18.58
N MET A 29 16.29 7.87 18.18
CA MET A 29 15.96 7.61 16.77
C MET A 29 14.94 8.58 16.16
N PRO A 30 13.83 8.94 16.84
CA PRO A 30 12.89 9.92 16.31
C PRO A 30 13.54 11.27 16.03
N LEU A 31 14.48 11.70 16.88
CA LEU A 31 15.24 12.94 16.70
C LEU A 31 16.20 12.86 15.51
N LEU A 32 16.83 11.70 15.29
CA LEU A 32 17.61 11.48 14.07
C LEU A 32 16.72 11.60 12.84
N CYS A 33 15.60 10.86 12.81
CA CYS A 33 14.68 10.80 11.68
C CYS A 33 14.06 12.17 11.36
N SER A 34 13.61 12.91 12.38
CA SER A 34 12.97 14.22 12.22
C SER A 34 13.88 15.25 11.56
N CYS A 35 15.19 15.09 11.71
CA CYS A 35 16.15 16.01 11.15
C CYS A 35 16.71 15.58 9.79
N LEU A 36 16.55 14.32 9.38
CA LEU A 36 17.07 13.83 8.09
C LEU A 36 16.54 14.68 6.92
N GLU A 37 15.29 15.15 7.00
CA GLU A 37 14.69 16.04 6.01
C GLU A 37 15.44 17.37 5.88
N SER A 38 15.53 18.10 7.00
CA SER A 38 16.16 19.41 7.07
C SER A 38 17.63 19.32 6.66
N LEU A 39 18.29 18.23 7.04
CA LEU A 39 19.69 17.97 6.68
C LEU A 39 19.88 17.75 5.18
N TYR A 40 18.97 17.03 4.53
CA TYR A 40 19.01 16.89 3.08
C TYR A 40 18.73 18.21 2.37
N LYS A 41 17.68 18.92 2.79
CA LYS A 41 17.32 20.24 2.23
C LYS A 41 18.47 21.25 2.30
N VAL A 42 19.21 21.26 3.41
CA VAL A 42 20.35 22.19 3.62
C VAL A 42 21.60 21.73 2.89
N SER A 43 21.95 20.44 2.94
CA SER A 43 23.22 19.98 2.36
C SER A 43 23.17 19.79 0.84
N LYS A 44 21.99 19.43 0.29
CA LYS A 44 21.81 18.97 -1.11
C LYS A 44 22.89 17.98 -1.58
N ASN A 45 23.52 17.26 -0.64
CA ASN A 45 24.70 16.48 -0.92
C ASN A 45 24.28 15.01 -1.15
N PRO A 46 24.41 14.48 -2.38
CA PRO A 46 24.03 13.10 -2.68
C PRO A 46 24.87 12.08 -1.88
N ASN A 47 26.06 12.47 -1.40
CA ASN A 47 26.89 11.62 -0.55
C ASN A 47 26.21 11.37 0.81
N THR A 48 25.48 12.33 1.36
CA THR A 48 24.78 12.16 2.65
C THR A 48 23.73 11.05 2.54
N LEU A 49 22.93 11.05 1.47
CA LEU A 49 21.95 10.00 1.20
C LEU A 49 22.63 8.64 1.01
N GLN A 50 23.69 8.59 0.18
CA GLN A 50 24.44 7.36 -0.03
C GLN A 50 25.03 6.79 1.25
N MET A 51 25.48 7.65 2.16
CA MET A 51 26.01 7.23 3.45
C MET A 51 24.94 6.69 4.39
N VAL A 52 23.76 7.33 4.43
CA VAL A 52 22.61 6.80 5.18
C VAL A 52 22.23 5.42 4.65
N LEU A 53 22.08 5.28 3.32
CA LEU A 53 21.73 4.01 2.67
C LEU A 53 22.74 2.88 2.96
N ARG A 54 24.05 3.19 2.97
CA ARG A 54 25.10 2.21 3.32
C ARG A 54 25.08 1.80 4.79
N THR A 55 24.59 2.66 5.67
CA THR A 55 24.60 2.37 7.12
C THR A 55 23.37 1.62 7.59
N ILE A 56 22.22 1.76 6.91
CA ILE A 56 20.97 1.06 7.25
C ILE A 56 21.16 -0.45 7.48
N PRO A 57 21.84 -1.23 6.60
CA PRO A 57 22.02 -2.66 6.79
C PRO A 57 22.81 -3.03 8.05
N THR A 58 23.63 -2.11 8.58
CA THR A 58 24.43 -2.33 9.78
C THR A 58 23.62 -2.22 11.08
N LEU A 59 22.37 -1.71 11.03
CA LEU A 59 21.50 -1.50 12.19
C LEU A 59 20.96 -2.83 12.74
N ARG A 60 21.42 -3.26 13.94
CA ARG A 60 20.98 -4.53 14.55
C ARG A 60 19.50 -4.57 14.97
N ASP A 61 18.96 -3.48 15.52
CA ASP A 61 17.55 -3.41 15.92
C ASP A 61 16.67 -3.18 14.67
N GLU A 62 15.78 -4.11 14.38
CA GLU A 62 14.89 -4.09 13.22
C GLU A 62 13.90 -2.92 13.25
N ARG A 63 13.44 -2.49 14.44
CA ARG A 63 12.50 -1.38 14.59
C ARG A 63 13.18 -0.07 14.17
N VAL A 64 14.38 0.15 14.70
CA VAL A 64 15.25 1.28 14.38
C VAL A 64 15.57 1.31 12.88
N ARG A 65 15.97 0.15 12.32
CA ARG A 65 16.25 0.03 10.88
C ARG A 65 15.03 0.42 10.04
N THR A 66 13.87 -0.11 10.40
CA THR A 66 12.59 0.14 9.70
C THR A 66 12.24 1.64 9.75
N GLU A 67 12.40 2.32 10.89
CA GLU A 67 12.12 3.77 10.99
C GLU A 67 13.04 4.63 10.11
N VAL A 68 14.34 4.31 10.04
CA VAL A 68 15.28 5.04 9.16
C VAL A 68 14.94 4.82 7.70
N GLN A 69 14.66 3.58 7.31
CA GLN A 69 14.25 3.23 5.94
C GLN A 69 12.98 3.99 5.52
N TRP A 70 11.97 4.03 6.40
CA TRP A 70 10.74 4.78 6.16
C TRP A 70 11.00 6.26 5.99
N THR A 71 11.81 6.85 6.87
CA THR A 71 12.13 8.26 6.77
C THR A 71 12.81 8.56 5.43
N VAL A 72 13.78 7.75 5.00
CA VAL A 72 14.43 7.91 3.69
C VAL A 72 13.43 7.76 2.53
N ALA A 73 12.50 6.81 2.61
CA ALA A 73 11.46 6.65 1.60
C ALA A 73 10.50 7.85 1.55
N SER A 74 9.98 8.30 2.70
CA SER A 74 9.09 9.47 2.79
C SER A 74 9.79 10.73 2.28
N LEU A 75 11.09 10.88 2.54
CA LEU A 75 11.90 11.95 1.97
C LEU A 75 12.06 11.83 0.46
N ALA A 76 12.36 10.63 -0.05
CA ALA A 76 12.47 10.33 -1.49
C ALA A 76 11.23 10.78 -2.27
N LEU A 77 10.09 10.62 -1.63
CA LEU A 77 8.78 10.85 -2.22
C LEU A 77 8.30 12.28 -2.00
N SER A 78 8.87 13.00 -1.04
CA SER A 78 8.76 14.45 -0.97
C SER A 78 9.48 15.08 -2.18
N HIS A 79 9.12 16.31 -2.54
CA HIS A 79 9.81 17.06 -3.61
C HIS A 79 11.33 17.17 -3.44
N SER A 80 11.85 16.91 -2.24
CA SER A 80 13.25 17.08 -1.89
C SER A 80 14.19 16.05 -2.54
N LEU A 81 13.77 14.79 -2.73
CA LEU A 81 14.65 13.67 -3.13
C LEU A 81 14.15 12.86 -4.34
N ARG A 82 13.21 13.44 -5.11
CA ARG A 82 12.59 12.75 -6.24
C ARG A 82 13.61 12.30 -7.31
N ASN A 83 14.69 13.05 -7.51
CA ASN A 83 15.70 12.73 -8.53
C ASN A 83 16.56 11.51 -8.16
N GLU A 84 16.72 11.27 -6.86
CA GLU A 84 17.56 10.22 -6.28
C GLU A 84 16.79 8.91 -6.10
N LEU A 85 15.48 8.92 -6.36
CA LEU A 85 14.59 7.79 -6.17
C LEU A 85 15.06 6.48 -6.84
N PRO A 86 15.55 6.45 -8.10
CA PRO A 86 16.03 5.20 -8.70
C PRO A 86 17.18 4.55 -7.91
N GLN A 87 18.03 5.36 -7.29
CA GLN A 87 19.15 4.90 -6.48
C GLN A 87 18.67 4.36 -5.12
N ILE A 88 17.70 5.04 -4.50
CA ILE A 88 17.05 4.62 -3.25
C ILE A 88 16.32 3.29 -3.46
N THR A 89 15.52 3.17 -4.53
CA THR A 89 14.80 1.95 -4.89
C THR A 89 15.77 0.79 -5.11
N ARG A 90 16.86 0.97 -5.87
CA ARG A 90 17.88 -0.07 -6.05
C ARG A 90 18.51 -0.52 -4.73
N ALA A 91 18.84 0.40 -3.83
CA ALA A 91 19.41 0.07 -2.53
C ALA A 91 18.44 -0.77 -1.67
N PHE A 92 17.15 -0.43 -1.67
CA PHE A 92 16.13 -1.18 -0.93
C PHE A 92 15.80 -2.54 -1.56
N LEU A 93 15.88 -2.65 -2.89
CA LEU A 93 15.72 -3.92 -3.61
C LEU A 93 16.83 -4.94 -3.26
N VAL A 94 18.06 -4.47 -3.09
CA VAL A 94 19.20 -5.33 -2.69
C VAL A 94 18.99 -5.91 -1.29
N ASP A 95 18.37 -5.15 -0.37
CA ASP A 95 18.07 -5.59 1.00
C ASP A 95 16.77 -6.43 1.09
N GLN A 96 16.18 -6.83 -0.05
CA GLN A 96 14.91 -7.56 -0.17
C GLN A 96 13.74 -6.93 0.60
N GLN A 97 13.73 -5.60 0.74
CA GLN A 97 12.67 -4.89 1.45
C GLN A 97 11.45 -4.69 0.56
N LYS A 98 10.72 -5.78 0.29
CA LYS A 98 9.49 -5.81 -0.55
C LYS A 98 8.44 -4.77 -0.12
N LEU A 99 8.44 -4.43 1.17
CA LEU A 99 7.58 -3.43 1.80
C LEU A 99 7.78 -2.01 1.25
N LEU A 100 9.04 -1.58 1.17
CA LEU A 100 9.43 -0.24 0.73
C LEU A 100 9.38 -0.12 -0.79
N GLU A 101 9.67 -1.21 -1.50
CA GLU A 101 9.56 -1.29 -2.95
C GLU A 101 8.17 -0.89 -3.43
N GLY A 102 7.12 -1.58 -2.96
CA GLY A 102 5.79 -1.28 -3.46
C GLY A 102 5.20 0.01 -2.89
N ALA A 103 5.65 0.50 -1.74
CA ALA A 103 5.30 1.84 -1.25
C ALA A 103 5.89 2.94 -2.17
N LEU A 104 7.17 2.81 -2.53
CA LEU A 104 7.84 3.75 -3.46
C LEU A 104 7.20 3.74 -4.84
N LEU A 105 6.90 2.56 -5.39
CA LEU A 105 6.22 2.41 -6.69
C LEU A 105 4.80 3.00 -6.67
N THR A 106 4.07 2.83 -5.57
CA THR A 106 2.71 3.38 -5.42
C THR A 106 2.74 4.90 -5.37
N MET A 107 3.70 5.49 -4.69
CA MET A 107 3.72 6.93 -4.46
C MET A 107 4.33 7.74 -5.62
N GLU A 108 5.05 7.12 -6.54
CA GLU A 108 5.43 7.71 -7.84
C GLU A 108 4.29 7.79 -8.86
N GLY A 109 3.06 7.47 -8.45
CA GLY A 109 1.89 7.57 -9.31
C GLY A 109 1.74 6.41 -10.30
N GLN A 110 2.48 5.32 -10.13
CA GLN A 110 2.23 4.08 -10.90
C GLN A 110 1.03 3.30 -10.37
N PHE A 111 0.61 3.55 -9.11
CA PHE A 111 -0.54 2.91 -8.48
C PHE A 111 -1.29 3.94 -7.60
N PRO A 112 -2.60 3.83 -7.35
CA PRO A 112 -3.34 4.82 -6.56
C PRO A 112 -2.76 4.98 -5.15
N LEU A 113 -2.73 6.23 -4.67
CA LEU A 113 -2.14 6.63 -3.39
C LEU A 113 -2.65 5.75 -2.23
N PRO A 114 -1.82 5.42 -1.22
CA PRO A 114 -2.21 4.72 0.02
C PRO A 114 -3.10 5.59 0.93
N GLY A 115 -3.71 6.61 0.36
CA GLY A 115 -4.39 7.75 0.96
C GLY A 115 -5.72 7.45 1.62
N PHE A 116 -6.29 6.28 1.38
CA PHE A 116 -7.69 6.03 1.62
C PHE A 116 -7.86 4.61 2.14
N ASN A 117 -8.78 4.44 3.10
CA ASN A 117 -9.11 3.11 3.60
C ASN A 117 -9.38 2.18 2.41
N VAL A 118 -8.58 1.13 2.31
CA VAL A 118 -8.57 0.17 1.19
C VAL A 118 -9.95 -0.49 1.01
N SER A 119 -10.73 -0.58 2.10
CA SER A 119 -12.11 -1.06 2.04
C SER A 119 -13.11 -0.09 1.40
N LYS A 120 -12.75 1.19 1.20
CA LYS A 120 -13.74 2.25 0.93
C LYS A 120 -13.67 2.92 -0.45
N TRP A 121 -12.51 3.02 -1.11
CA TRP A 121 -12.39 3.91 -2.29
C TRP A 121 -11.80 3.37 -3.59
N ASN A 122 -11.32 2.13 -3.68
CA ASN A 122 -10.67 1.63 -4.91
C ASN A 122 -11.32 0.41 -5.55
N SER A 123 -12.58 0.13 -5.25
CA SER A 123 -13.34 -0.93 -5.89
C SER A 123 -14.80 -0.69 -5.54
N VAL A 124 -15.70 -0.77 -6.52
CA VAL A 124 -17.12 -1.01 -6.25
C VAL A 124 -17.17 -2.07 -5.13
N GLU A 125 -17.85 -1.77 -4.02
CA GLU A 125 -18.10 -2.79 -3.01
C GLU A 125 -18.79 -3.94 -3.76
N SER A 126 -18.04 -4.98 -4.09
CA SER A 126 -18.59 -6.28 -4.44
C SER A 126 -19.24 -6.76 -3.14
N THR A 127 -20.45 -6.25 -2.89
CA THR A 127 -21.35 -6.81 -1.90
C THR A 127 -21.43 -8.28 -2.26
N PRO A 128 -20.92 -9.20 -1.41
CA PRO A 128 -20.89 -10.60 -1.78
C PRO A 128 -22.35 -11.06 -1.76
N THR A 129 -22.97 -11.13 -2.93
CA THR A 129 -24.34 -11.64 -3.06
C THR A 129 -24.43 -13.14 -2.83
N LYS A 130 -23.29 -13.84 -2.65
CA LYS A 130 -23.18 -15.20 -2.08
C LYS A 130 -21.70 -15.54 -1.77
N PRO A 131 -21.44 -16.47 -0.83
CA PRO A 131 -20.08 -16.92 -0.53
C PRO A 131 -19.46 -17.73 -1.70
N ASN A 132 -18.24 -17.35 -2.08
CA ASN A 132 -17.16 -18.12 -2.71
C ASN A 132 -17.37 -18.99 -3.96
N GLU A 133 -18.57 -19.18 -4.50
CA GLU A 133 -18.74 -20.03 -5.69
C GLU A 133 -18.32 -19.35 -7.01
N THR A 134 -18.29 -18.02 -7.05
CA THR A 134 -18.10 -17.25 -8.30
C THR A 134 -16.75 -16.57 -8.43
N GLN A 135 -15.95 -16.55 -7.35
CA GLN A 135 -14.65 -15.87 -7.30
C GLN A 135 -13.49 -16.89 -7.36
N VAL A 136 -12.57 -16.68 -8.29
CA VAL A 136 -11.35 -17.49 -8.40
C VAL A 136 -10.18 -16.71 -7.84
N PHE A 137 -9.42 -17.34 -6.95
CA PHE A 137 -8.21 -16.76 -6.39
C PHE A 137 -6.97 -17.32 -7.08
N ILE A 138 -6.04 -16.42 -7.39
CA ILE A 138 -4.81 -16.69 -8.10
C ILE A 138 -3.68 -16.08 -7.27
N GLN A 139 -2.71 -16.90 -6.89
CA GLN A 139 -1.51 -16.44 -6.20
C GLN A 139 -0.42 -16.19 -7.23
N LYS A 140 -0.09 -14.92 -7.49
CA LYS A 140 0.97 -14.54 -8.43
C LYS A 140 2.00 -13.70 -7.70
N ASP A 141 3.22 -14.22 -7.58
CA ASP A 141 4.32 -13.59 -6.87
C ASP A 141 3.92 -13.14 -5.46
N SER A 142 3.90 -11.82 -5.20
CA SER A 142 3.53 -11.22 -3.91
C SER A 142 2.12 -10.61 -3.92
N ALA A 143 1.24 -11.09 -4.81
CA ALA A 143 -0.12 -10.60 -4.96
C ALA A 143 -1.17 -11.73 -4.93
N ILE A 144 -2.31 -11.43 -4.32
CA ILE A 144 -3.53 -12.23 -4.38
C ILE A 144 -4.43 -11.59 -5.42
N ILE A 145 -4.62 -12.28 -6.53
CA ILE A 145 -5.53 -11.84 -7.59
C ILE A 145 -6.85 -12.58 -7.40
N GLY A 146 -7.93 -11.85 -7.13
CA GLY A 146 -9.28 -12.38 -7.05
C GLY A 146 -10.06 -11.97 -8.28
N VAL A 147 -10.62 -12.92 -9.03
CA VAL A 147 -11.42 -12.61 -10.21
C VAL A 147 -12.86 -13.05 -10.01
N ASN A 148 -13.79 -12.10 -10.11
CA ASN A 148 -15.23 -12.36 -10.09
C ASN A 148 -15.73 -12.58 -11.53
N LYS A 149 -16.55 -13.62 -11.72
CA LYS A 149 -17.07 -14.02 -13.02
C LYS A 149 -18.47 -13.48 -13.34
N GLU A 150 -19.16 -12.81 -12.41
CA GLU A 150 -20.53 -12.34 -12.62
C GLU A 150 -20.62 -10.94 -13.26
N GLN A 151 -21.50 -10.82 -14.27
CA GLN A 151 -21.99 -9.63 -15.00
C GLN A 151 -20.94 -8.69 -15.66
N GLN A 152 -19.89 -8.30 -14.93
CA GLN A 152 -18.75 -7.52 -15.38
C GLN A 152 -17.47 -8.17 -14.83
N LEU A 153 -16.45 -8.35 -15.68
CA LEU A 153 -15.21 -9.02 -15.31
C LEU A 153 -14.43 -8.18 -14.28
N GLU A 154 -14.68 -8.41 -13.00
CA GLU A 154 -14.01 -7.71 -11.92
C GLU A 154 -12.72 -8.45 -11.54
N VAL A 155 -11.59 -7.78 -11.66
CA VAL A 155 -10.29 -8.27 -11.21
C VAL A 155 -9.89 -7.44 -10.00
N THR A 156 -9.61 -8.12 -8.90
CA THR A 156 -9.01 -7.52 -7.71
C THR A 156 -7.56 -7.97 -7.58
N SER A 157 -6.65 -7.08 -7.21
CA SER A 157 -5.29 -7.40 -6.80
C SER A 157 -5.09 -6.91 -5.39
N ARG A 158 -4.69 -7.79 -4.47
CA ARG A 158 -4.30 -7.45 -3.11
C ARG A 158 -2.82 -7.72 -2.92
N THR A 159 -2.14 -6.75 -2.35
CA THR A 159 -0.73 -6.82 -1.97
C THR A 159 -0.61 -6.41 -0.50
N VAL A 160 0.63 -6.49 0.02
CA VAL A 160 0.98 -5.95 1.34
C VAL A 160 0.62 -4.46 1.46
N ILE A 161 0.69 -3.70 0.37
CA ILE A 161 0.52 -2.24 0.40
C ILE A 161 -0.93 -1.81 0.19
N GLY A 162 -1.75 -2.62 -0.48
CA GLY A 162 -3.14 -2.26 -0.70
C GLY A 162 -3.92 -3.20 -1.60
N ARG A 163 -5.10 -2.74 -2.01
CA ARG A 163 -6.01 -3.42 -2.93
C ARG A 163 -6.28 -2.52 -4.13
N HIS A 164 -6.34 -3.13 -5.30
CA HIS A 164 -6.81 -2.53 -6.53
C HIS A 164 -7.96 -3.36 -7.09
N CYS A 165 -8.91 -2.70 -7.74
CA CYS A 165 -9.95 -3.36 -8.51
C CYS A 165 -10.07 -2.72 -9.87
N TRP A 166 -10.26 -3.58 -10.85
CA TRP A 166 -10.54 -3.21 -12.22
C TRP A 166 -11.83 -3.89 -12.63
N VAL A 167 -12.77 -3.10 -13.13
CA VAL A 167 -13.95 -3.61 -13.83
C VAL A 167 -13.61 -3.58 -15.32
N LEU A 168 -13.48 -4.75 -15.93
CA LEU A 168 -13.13 -4.86 -17.33
C LEU A 168 -14.39 -4.80 -18.18
N GLU A 169 -14.48 -3.75 -18.99
CA GLU A 169 -15.54 -3.59 -19.98
C GLU A 169 -15.07 -4.12 -21.34
N PRO A 170 -15.91 -4.87 -22.07
CA PRO A 170 -15.59 -5.32 -23.42
C PRO A 170 -15.48 -4.09 -24.34
N HIS A 171 -14.28 -3.85 -24.86
CA HIS A 171 -14.03 -2.75 -25.78
C HIS A 171 -14.58 -3.09 -27.17
N LYS A 172 -15.74 -2.54 -27.52
CA LYS A 172 -16.41 -2.71 -28.83
C LYS A 172 -15.88 -1.77 -29.92
N ALA A 173 -14.58 -1.51 -29.98
CA ALA A 173 -14.01 -0.80 -31.13
C ALA A 173 -13.68 -1.79 -32.25
N GLU A 174 -13.92 -1.42 -33.52
CA GLU A 174 -13.33 -2.15 -34.63
C GLU A 174 -11.83 -2.20 -34.42
N ARG A 175 -11.30 -3.43 -34.30
CA ARG A 175 -9.88 -3.66 -34.12
C ARG A 175 -9.18 -3.09 -35.35
N LYS A 176 -8.58 -1.90 -35.24
CA LYS A 176 -7.77 -1.33 -36.33
C LYS A 176 -6.77 -2.40 -36.74
N GLU A 177 -6.87 -2.88 -37.98
CA GLU A 177 -5.93 -3.87 -38.50
C GLU A 177 -4.56 -3.21 -38.58
N TRP A 178 -3.73 -3.45 -37.57
CA TRP A 178 -2.32 -3.07 -37.62
C TRP A 178 -1.61 -4.05 -38.54
N ARG A 179 -1.72 -3.81 -39.86
CA ARG A 179 -1.13 -4.64 -40.93
C ARG A 179 0.32 -4.99 -40.64
N ASN A 180 1.06 -4.08 -40.01
CA ASN A 180 2.47 -4.26 -39.67
C ASN A 180 2.69 -5.33 -38.60
N VAL A 181 1.85 -5.37 -37.56
CA VAL A 181 1.93 -6.37 -36.48
C VAL A 181 1.43 -7.73 -36.99
N ASN A 182 0.35 -7.74 -37.76
CA ASN A 182 -0.16 -8.97 -38.38
C ASN A 182 0.83 -9.56 -39.38
N ALA A 183 1.48 -8.73 -40.21
CA ALA A 183 2.52 -9.15 -41.13
C ALA A 183 3.77 -9.65 -40.38
N TRP A 184 4.15 -9.01 -39.28
CA TRP A 184 5.25 -9.48 -38.44
C TRP A 184 4.94 -10.83 -37.78
N LEU A 185 3.75 -11.01 -37.20
CA LEU A 185 3.30 -12.27 -36.62
C LEU A 185 3.19 -13.38 -37.67
N GLN A 186 2.71 -13.08 -38.89
CA GLN A 186 2.73 -14.01 -40.02
C GLN A 186 4.16 -14.40 -40.40
N LYS A 187 5.06 -13.43 -40.46
CA LYS A 187 6.48 -13.66 -40.77
C LYS A 187 7.16 -14.49 -39.69
N GLU A 188 6.81 -14.30 -38.41
CA GLU A 188 7.30 -15.15 -37.31
C GLU A 188 6.69 -16.55 -37.33
N ALA A 189 5.39 -16.69 -37.58
CA ALA A 189 4.75 -17.99 -37.75
C ALA A 189 5.35 -18.77 -38.94
N GLN A 190 5.84 -18.06 -39.96
CA GLN A 190 6.52 -18.63 -41.12
C GLN A 190 8.02 -18.84 -40.88
N ARG A 191 8.67 -18.15 -39.93
CA ARG A 191 10.10 -18.28 -39.62
C ARG A 191 10.50 -19.65 -39.08
N GLY A 192 9.54 -20.48 -38.66
CA GLY A 192 9.75 -21.89 -38.31
C GLY A 192 9.53 -22.89 -39.46
N ARG A 193 8.94 -22.47 -40.59
CA ARG A 193 8.75 -23.33 -41.77
C ARG A 193 9.95 -23.19 -42.70
N ARG A 194 11.02 -23.93 -42.42
CA ARG A 194 11.97 -24.25 -43.48
C ARG A 194 11.26 -25.15 -44.48
N SER A 195 11.21 -24.73 -45.75
CA SER A 195 10.84 -25.62 -46.85
C SER A 195 11.80 -26.82 -46.83
N GLY A 196 11.26 -28.01 -46.55
CA GLY A 196 11.91 -29.30 -46.82
C GLY A 196 13.34 -29.47 -46.34
N ARG A 197 13.53 -29.81 -45.07
CA ARG A 197 14.43 -30.92 -44.71
C ARG A 197 13.66 -31.81 -43.76
N ASP A 198 13.49 -33.06 -44.17
CA ASP A 198 12.90 -34.10 -43.33
C ASP A 198 13.56 -34.07 -41.96
N SER A 199 12.73 -34.01 -40.94
CA SER A 199 13.14 -33.96 -39.53
C SER A 199 13.78 -35.30 -39.17
N VAL A 200 15.08 -35.45 -39.39
CA VAL A 200 15.84 -36.58 -38.86
C VAL A 200 15.99 -36.35 -37.36
N GLY A 201 15.20 -37.07 -36.56
CA GLY A 201 15.40 -37.17 -35.12
C GLY A 201 16.72 -37.89 -34.81
N ILE A 202 17.18 -37.81 -33.55
CA ILE A 202 18.45 -38.37 -33.06
C ILE A 202 18.55 -39.91 -33.28
N LEU A 203 17.46 -40.59 -33.64
CA LEU A 203 17.38 -42.04 -33.88
C LEU A 203 17.11 -42.43 -35.35
N GLY A 204 17.25 -41.50 -36.31
CA GLY A 204 16.93 -41.78 -37.72
C GLY A 204 15.45 -41.63 -38.05
N ALA A 205 15.10 -41.73 -39.34
CA ALA A 205 13.72 -41.66 -39.80
C ALA A 205 12.89 -42.78 -39.15
N MET A 206 11.93 -42.42 -38.30
CA MET A 206 10.89 -43.35 -37.88
C MET A 206 9.97 -43.53 -39.09
N ASP A 207 9.99 -44.73 -39.69
CA ASP A 207 8.95 -45.14 -40.62
C ASP A 207 7.59 -44.98 -39.92
N ASP A 208 6.63 -44.37 -40.61
CA ASP A 208 5.27 -44.28 -40.10
C ASP A 208 4.75 -45.72 -39.91
N PRO A 209 4.38 -46.15 -38.68
CA PRO A 209 3.92 -47.52 -38.42
C PRO A 209 2.67 -47.90 -39.23
N PHE A 210 2.02 -46.94 -39.90
CA PHE A 210 0.87 -47.13 -40.77
C PHE A 210 1.20 -47.21 -42.28
N ASP A 211 2.48 -47.10 -42.68
CA ASP A 211 2.89 -47.23 -44.09
C ASP A 211 2.95 -48.68 -44.58
N ALA A 212 3.11 -49.64 -43.66
CA ALA A 212 3.08 -51.08 -43.96
C ALA A 212 1.66 -51.65 -44.10
N LEU A 213 0.61 -50.83 -43.91
CA LEU A 213 -0.77 -51.30 -44.08
C LEU A 213 -1.08 -51.55 -45.56
N PRO A 214 -1.76 -52.66 -45.90
CA PRO A 214 -2.11 -52.98 -47.27
C PRO A 214 -3.00 -51.87 -47.86
N ARG A 215 -2.46 -51.13 -48.83
CA ARG A 215 -3.22 -50.17 -49.62
C ARG A 215 -4.12 -50.96 -50.56
N GLN A 216 -5.42 -50.65 -50.61
CA GLN A 216 -6.34 -51.31 -51.54
C GLN A 216 -5.86 -51.07 -52.99
N SER A 217 -5.31 -52.11 -53.61
CA SER A 217 -5.07 -52.14 -55.05
C SER A 217 -6.42 -52.21 -55.75
N ASN A 218 -6.65 -51.33 -56.73
CA ASN A 218 -7.82 -51.22 -57.59
C ASN A 218 -8.46 -52.58 -57.95
N VAL A 219 -9.44 -53.02 -57.14
CA VAL A 219 -10.38 -54.09 -57.49
C VAL A 219 -11.78 -53.54 -57.27
N ALA A 220 -12.67 -53.89 -58.21
CA ALA A 220 -14.05 -53.41 -58.36
C ALA A 220 -14.92 -53.55 -57.09
N PRO A 221 -16.04 -52.81 -56.98
CA PRO A 221 -16.66 -52.47 -55.71
C PRO A 221 -17.54 -53.61 -55.21
N THR A 222 -17.13 -54.23 -54.10
CA THR A 222 -18.03 -55.08 -53.31
C THR A 222 -17.86 -54.78 -51.83
N THR A 223 -18.97 -54.30 -51.25
CA THR A 223 -19.20 -53.88 -49.85
C THR A 223 -18.36 -52.70 -49.37
N ALA A 224 -19.07 -51.65 -48.94
CA ALA A 224 -18.48 -50.41 -48.43
C ALA A 224 -17.38 -50.71 -47.38
N PRO A 225 -16.23 -50.03 -47.43
CA PRO A 225 -15.18 -50.22 -46.44
C PRO A 225 -15.75 -49.88 -45.06
N PRO A 226 -15.43 -50.67 -44.01
CA PRO A 226 -15.97 -50.43 -42.68
C PRO A 226 -15.49 -49.05 -42.19
N GLU A 227 -16.40 -48.31 -41.56
CA GLU A 227 -16.28 -46.88 -41.18
C GLU A 227 -14.97 -46.53 -40.44
N TRP A 228 -14.40 -47.48 -39.70
CA TRP A 228 -13.12 -47.31 -39.01
C TRP A 228 -11.92 -47.16 -39.95
N MET A 229 -11.97 -47.74 -41.15
CA MET A 229 -10.89 -47.65 -42.15
C MET A 229 -10.81 -46.23 -42.74
N THR A 230 -11.96 -45.61 -42.97
CA THR A 230 -12.08 -44.21 -43.41
C THR A 230 -11.56 -43.25 -42.34
N ILE A 231 -11.85 -43.53 -41.06
CA ILE A 231 -11.34 -42.74 -39.92
C ILE A 231 -9.80 -42.83 -39.83
N VAL A 232 -9.20 -43.98 -40.15
CA VAL A 232 -7.74 -44.17 -40.15
C VAL A 232 -7.09 -43.42 -41.32
N GLU A 233 -7.71 -43.41 -42.50
CA GLU A 233 -7.22 -42.65 -43.65
C GLU A 233 -7.33 -41.14 -43.45
N ASP A 234 -8.46 -40.65 -42.91
CA ASP A 234 -8.66 -39.23 -42.58
C ASP A 234 -7.76 -38.74 -41.42
N SER A 235 -7.36 -39.66 -40.52
CA SER A 235 -6.47 -39.37 -39.39
C SER A 235 -4.99 -39.37 -39.78
N ARG A 236 -4.62 -39.74 -41.03
CA ARG A 236 -3.26 -39.53 -41.54
C ARG A 236 -2.96 -38.04 -41.48
N ARG A 237 -2.13 -37.65 -40.51
CA ARG A 237 -1.70 -36.26 -40.27
C ARG A 237 -0.76 -35.77 -41.36
N GLN A 238 -1.21 -35.73 -42.61
CA GLN A 238 -0.58 -34.87 -43.59
C GLN A 238 -1.01 -33.43 -43.29
N PRO A 239 -0.06 -32.49 -43.12
CA PRO A 239 -0.42 -31.09 -42.98
C PRO A 239 -1.12 -30.64 -44.26
N GLN A 240 -2.45 -30.51 -44.20
CA GLN A 240 -3.20 -30.00 -45.34
C GLN A 240 -2.69 -28.58 -45.71
N PRO A 241 -2.55 -28.26 -47.01
CA PRO A 241 -2.34 -26.88 -47.43
C PRO A 241 -3.47 -26.04 -46.86
N LEU A 242 -3.13 -24.91 -46.22
CA LEU A 242 -4.14 -23.98 -45.71
C LEU A 242 -5.03 -23.56 -46.88
N LYS A 243 -6.28 -24.03 -46.92
CA LYS A 243 -7.28 -23.52 -47.86
C LYS A 243 -7.34 -22.00 -47.70
N PRO A 244 -7.42 -21.21 -48.79
CA PRO A 244 -7.61 -19.78 -48.68
C PRO A 244 -8.81 -19.53 -47.79
N LEU A 245 -8.60 -18.77 -46.70
CA LEU A 245 -9.66 -18.43 -45.76
C LEU A 245 -10.79 -17.79 -46.57
N PRO A 246 -12.05 -18.27 -46.43
CA PRO A 246 -13.18 -17.54 -46.99
C PRO A 246 -13.14 -16.09 -46.49
N PRO A 247 -13.64 -15.12 -47.28
CA PRO A 247 -13.73 -13.74 -46.82
C PRO A 247 -14.37 -13.74 -45.43
N PHE A 248 -13.78 -12.97 -44.50
CA PHE A 248 -14.07 -13.00 -43.08
C PHE A 248 -15.56 -12.66 -42.87
N ALA A 249 -16.43 -13.67 -42.96
CA ALA A 249 -17.79 -13.57 -42.47
C ALA A 249 -17.61 -13.24 -41.00
N ALA A 250 -18.14 -12.10 -40.56
CA ALA A 250 -18.05 -11.65 -39.19
C ALA A 250 -18.48 -12.80 -38.29
N LYS A 251 -17.50 -13.54 -37.75
CA LYS A 251 -17.76 -14.62 -36.81
C LYS A 251 -18.55 -13.94 -35.70
N ALA A 252 -19.70 -14.52 -35.35
CA ALA A 252 -20.45 -14.10 -34.17
C ALA A 252 -19.44 -13.85 -33.05
N ALA A 253 -19.56 -12.69 -32.41
CA ALA A 253 -18.60 -12.24 -31.40
C ALA A 253 -18.27 -13.44 -30.48
N PRO A 254 -16.98 -13.72 -30.22
CA PRO A 254 -16.61 -14.81 -29.35
C PRO A 254 -17.48 -14.73 -28.09
N SER A 255 -18.09 -15.85 -27.69
CA SER A 255 -18.88 -15.84 -26.47
C SER A 255 -18.01 -15.25 -25.35
N ARG A 256 -18.57 -14.45 -24.42
CA ARG A 256 -17.80 -13.83 -23.32
C ARG A 256 -16.85 -14.82 -22.61
N LEU A 257 -17.20 -16.09 -22.65
CA LEU A 257 -16.44 -17.23 -22.12
C LEU A 257 -15.13 -17.52 -22.89
N GLN A 258 -15.10 -17.37 -24.22
CA GLN A 258 -13.87 -17.49 -25.02
C GLN A 258 -12.93 -16.30 -24.80
N GLU A 259 -13.48 -15.10 -24.65
CA GLU A 259 -12.71 -13.89 -24.29
C GLU A 259 -12.02 -14.08 -22.94
N TRP A 260 -12.75 -14.63 -21.96
CA TRP A 260 -12.20 -14.96 -20.64
C TRP A 260 -11.06 -15.99 -20.67
N ARG A 261 -11.19 -17.04 -21.49
CA ARG A 261 -10.11 -18.04 -21.65
C ARG A 261 -8.85 -17.42 -22.25
N SER A 262 -9.01 -16.60 -23.29
CA SER A 262 -7.87 -15.89 -23.91
C SER A 262 -7.22 -14.93 -22.92
N PHE A 263 -8.03 -14.18 -22.16
CA PHE A 263 -7.57 -13.24 -21.16
C PHE A 263 -6.79 -13.93 -20.02
N SER A 264 -7.37 -14.95 -19.39
CA SER A 264 -6.75 -15.69 -18.29
C SER A 264 -5.45 -16.41 -18.69
N ALA A 265 -5.39 -16.93 -19.93
CA ALA A 265 -4.17 -17.50 -20.50
C ALA A 265 -3.10 -16.42 -20.75
N SER A 266 -3.48 -15.28 -21.33
CA SER A 266 -2.56 -14.16 -21.61
C SER A 266 -1.93 -13.58 -20.34
N LEU A 267 -2.64 -13.60 -19.22
CA LEU A 267 -2.13 -13.14 -17.91
C LEU A 267 -1.36 -14.22 -17.13
N GLY A 268 -1.34 -15.46 -17.62
CA GLY A 268 -0.66 -16.58 -16.96
C GLY A 268 -1.32 -16.98 -15.64
N PHE A 269 -2.65 -16.86 -15.53
CA PHE A 269 -3.39 -17.17 -14.30
C PHE A 269 -3.59 -18.66 -14.07
N VAL A 270 -3.72 -19.44 -15.15
CA VAL A 270 -4.03 -20.87 -15.10
C VAL A 270 -3.11 -21.67 -14.17
N PRO A 271 -1.75 -21.58 -14.24
CA PRO A 271 -0.88 -22.35 -13.34
C PRO A 271 -0.84 -21.84 -11.90
N ASN A 272 -1.48 -20.69 -11.62
CA ASN A 272 -1.37 -19.96 -10.36
C ASN A 272 -2.69 -19.94 -9.57
N VAL A 273 -3.74 -20.62 -10.06
CA VAL A 273 -5.01 -20.77 -9.35
C VAL A 273 -4.75 -21.46 -8.01
N SER A 274 -5.42 -20.95 -6.98
CA SER A 274 -5.26 -21.42 -5.61
C SER A 274 -6.61 -21.76 -4.98
N GLU A 275 -6.62 -22.86 -4.24
CA GLU A 275 -7.66 -23.22 -3.29
C GLU A 275 -7.49 -22.36 -2.03
N VAL A 276 -8.61 -21.92 -1.47
CA VAL A 276 -8.67 -21.06 -0.29
C VAL A 276 -9.59 -21.66 0.77
N PRO A 277 -9.33 -21.43 2.07
CA PRO A 277 -10.19 -21.95 3.13
C PRO A 277 -11.55 -21.24 3.16
N LEU A 278 -12.54 -21.86 3.83
CA LEU A 278 -13.91 -21.31 3.92
C LEU A 278 -13.97 -19.91 4.55
N ASN A 279 -13.06 -19.61 5.49
CA ASN A 279 -12.98 -18.30 6.16
C ASN A 279 -12.13 -17.27 5.42
N PHE A 280 -11.59 -17.58 4.23
CA PHE A 280 -10.65 -16.71 3.54
C PHE A 280 -11.18 -15.28 3.30
N SER A 281 -12.48 -15.15 3.03
CA SER A 281 -13.12 -13.84 2.81
C SER A 281 -13.09 -12.97 4.08
N ARG A 282 -13.16 -13.59 5.27
CA ARG A 282 -12.97 -12.89 6.55
C ARG A 282 -11.51 -12.45 6.71
N ASP A 283 -10.57 -13.32 6.35
CA ASP A 283 -9.13 -13.03 6.44
C ASP A 283 -8.76 -11.87 5.48
N LEU A 284 -9.32 -11.84 4.26
CA LEU A 284 -9.20 -10.72 3.34
C LEU A 284 -9.81 -9.42 3.88
N LYS A 285 -10.97 -9.50 4.55
CA LYS A 285 -11.58 -8.33 5.18
C LYS A 285 -10.72 -7.80 6.33
N HIS A 286 -10.15 -8.70 7.13
CA HIS A 286 -9.22 -8.34 8.19
C HIS A 286 -7.98 -7.65 7.61
N LEU A 287 -7.36 -8.25 6.59
CA LEU A 287 -6.27 -7.65 5.84
C LEU A 287 -6.66 -6.26 5.34
N ASP A 288 -7.79 -6.09 4.65
CA ASP A 288 -8.23 -4.80 4.10
C ASP A 288 -8.47 -3.73 5.20
N GLN A 289 -8.76 -4.14 6.44
CA GLN A 289 -8.93 -3.27 7.61
C GLN A 289 -7.62 -2.94 8.35
N THR A 290 -6.57 -3.75 8.18
CA THR A 290 -5.27 -3.48 8.81
C THR A 290 -4.64 -2.21 8.21
N CYS A 291 -4.37 -1.22 9.06
CA CYS A 291 -3.83 0.07 8.61
C CYS A 291 -2.48 -0.10 7.89
N ALA A 292 -2.35 0.53 6.72
CA ALA A 292 -1.09 0.62 5.99
C ALA A 292 -0.24 1.81 6.45
N ARG A 293 -0.88 2.89 6.92
CA ARG A 293 -0.23 4.10 7.44
C ARG A 293 -0.19 4.11 8.96
N GLU A 294 0.75 4.88 9.49
CA GLU A 294 0.77 5.24 10.89
C GLU A 294 -0.29 6.29 11.19
N VAL A 295 -1.14 6.00 12.16
CA VAL A 295 -2.21 6.89 12.56
C VAL A 295 -1.88 7.52 13.91
N HIS A 296 -2.11 8.82 14.04
CA HIS A 296 -1.90 9.58 15.26
C HIS A 296 -3.16 10.36 15.61
N LYS A 297 -3.41 10.47 16.91
CA LYS A 297 -4.46 11.32 17.48
C LYS A 297 -3.83 12.16 18.59
N VAL A 298 -4.16 13.44 18.62
CA VAL A 298 -3.53 14.41 19.51
C VAL A 298 -4.60 15.34 20.06
N ALA A 299 -4.62 15.52 21.38
CA ALA A 299 -5.51 16.49 22.00
C ALA A 299 -4.98 17.91 21.82
N VAL A 300 -5.85 18.84 21.43
CA VAL A 300 -5.54 20.28 21.38
C VAL A 300 -6.52 21.00 22.28
N ILE A 301 -6.02 21.56 23.37
CA ILE A 301 -6.83 22.07 24.48
C ILE A 301 -6.65 23.58 24.58
N TYR A 302 -7.76 24.32 24.55
CA TYR A 302 -7.78 25.76 24.74
C TYR A 302 -8.07 26.13 26.20
N VAL A 303 -7.15 26.88 26.82
CA VAL A 303 -7.28 27.42 28.19
C VAL A 303 -7.40 28.94 28.09
N ALA A 304 -8.59 29.46 28.39
CA ALA A 304 -8.86 30.89 28.41
C ALA A 304 -8.30 31.55 29.68
N ASP A 305 -8.21 32.89 29.66
CA ASP A 305 -7.78 33.64 30.84
C ASP A 305 -8.71 33.41 32.05
N GLY A 306 -8.10 33.23 33.22
CA GLY A 306 -8.78 32.93 34.48
C GLY A 306 -9.17 31.46 34.69
N GLN A 307 -8.98 30.57 33.72
CA GLN A 307 -9.36 29.16 33.85
C GLN A 307 -8.26 28.32 34.51
N GLU A 308 -8.59 27.65 35.61
CA GLU A 308 -7.63 26.84 36.38
C GLU A 308 -8.12 25.40 36.68
N ASP A 309 -9.32 25.04 36.21
CA ASP A 309 -9.93 23.75 36.46
C ASP A 309 -10.40 23.06 35.17
N LYS A 310 -10.39 21.73 35.17
CA LYS A 310 -10.78 20.89 34.03
C LYS A 310 -12.20 21.19 33.53
N GLN A 311 -13.14 21.47 34.43
CA GLN A 311 -14.54 21.61 34.06
C GLN A 311 -14.75 22.89 33.26
N SER A 312 -14.21 24.02 33.71
CA SER A 312 -14.31 25.30 32.99
C SER A 312 -13.62 25.23 31.61
N ILE A 313 -12.41 24.66 31.55
CA ILE A 313 -11.65 24.51 30.31
C ILE A 313 -12.40 23.65 29.28
N LEU A 314 -12.89 22.47 29.67
CA LEU A 314 -13.60 21.59 28.73
C LEU A 314 -15.00 22.10 28.37
N SER A 315 -15.56 23.03 29.15
CA SER A 315 -16.85 23.66 28.83
C SER A 315 -16.74 24.74 27.74
N ASN A 316 -15.53 25.12 27.32
CA ASN A 316 -15.33 26.08 26.21
C ASN A 316 -15.99 25.57 24.92
N THR A 317 -16.85 26.39 24.32
CA THR A 317 -17.49 26.15 23.02
C THR A 317 -16.94 27.03 21.90
N SER A 318 -16.11 28.02 22.26
CA SER A 318 -15.38 28.89 21.36
C SER A 318 -14.00 29.20 21.94
N ALA A 319 -13.09 29.68 21.10
CA ALA A 319 -11.77 30.12 21.49
C ALA A 319 -11.43 31.49 20.90
N SER A 320 -10.23 31.98 21.22
CA SER A 320 -9.71 33.22 20.67
C SER A 320 -9.44 33.12 19.16
N PRO A 321 -9.43 34.25 18.43
CA PRO A 321 -9.05 34.26 17.01
C PRO A 321 -7.63 33.73 16.74
N CYS A 322 -6.71 33.88 17.71
CA CYS A 322 -5.34 33.39 17.55
C CYS A 322 -5.29 31.86 17.66
N PHE A 323 -6.07 31.28 18.58
CA PHE A 323 -6.20 29.83 18.68
C PHE A 323 -6.85 29.22 17.43
N GLU A 324 -7.97 29.79 16.97
CA GLU A 324 -8.68 29.28 15.78
C GLU A 324 -7.79 29.34 14.53
N ARG A 325 -7.00 30.42 14.39
CA ARG A 325 -5.99 30.51 13.33
C ARG A 325 -4.95 29.39 13.44
N PHE A 326 -4.35 29.20 14.62
CA PHE A 326 -3.39 28.13 14.84
C PHE A 326 -3.98 26.76 14.50
N VAL A 327 -5.20 26.47 14.95
CA VAL A 327 -5.94 25.23 14.66
C VAL A 327 -6.18 25.06 13.16
N SER A 328 -6.52 26.14 12.44
CA SER A 328 -6.69 26.10 10.98
C SER A 328 -5.41 25.78 10.21
N GLU A 329 -4.25 26.12 10.77
CA GLU A 329 -2.93 25.92 10.16
C GLU A 329 -2.30 24.55 10.53
N LEU A 330 -2.91 23.81 11.48
CA LEU A 330 -2.47 22.46 11.85
C LEU A 330 -2.70 21.43 10.73
N GLY A 331 -3.71 21.61 9.88
CA GLY A 331 -4.02 20.69 8.80
C GLY A 331 -5.26 21.09 8.01
N TRP A 332 -5.70 20.23 7.09
CA TRP A 332 -6.95 20.44 6.36
C TRP A 332 -8.14 20.27 7.30
N GLN A 333 -9.10 21.19 7.22
CA GLN A 333 -10.35 21.03 7.94
C GLN A 333 -11.20 19.95 7.29
N VAL A 334 -11.54 18.91 8.06
CA VAL A 334 -12.38 17.81 7.60
C VAL A 334 -13.58 17.63 8.52
N ARG A 335 -14.66 17.09 7.99
CA ARG A 335 -15.83 16.66 8.76
C ARG A 335 -15.88 15.14 8.79
N ILE A 336 -15.91 14.56 9.99
CA ILE A 336 -15.94 13.10 10.17
C ILE A 336 -17.26 12.53 9.69
N GLY A 337 -17.20 11.45 8.91
CA GLY A 337 -18.40 10.82 8.35
C GLY A 337 -18.43 10.91 6.83
N ARG A 338 -19.58 11.30 6.26
CA ARG A 338 -19.77 11.36 4.81
C ARG A 338 -18.74 12.28 4.15
N GLY A 339 -17.92 11.70 3.27
CA GLY A 339 -16.91 12.42 2.48
C GLY A 339 -15.51 12.43 3.10
N HIS A 340 -15.33 12.02 4.36
CA HIS A 340 -14.00 11.83 4.95
C HIS A 340 -13.69 10.34 5.14
N GLU A 341 -12.64 9.88 4.45
CA GLU A 341 -12.29 8.47 4.36
C GLU A 341 -10.94 8.12 4.99
N GLY A 342 -10.32 9.13 5.59
CA GLY A 342 -9.11 8.98 6.39
C GLY A 342 -9.40 8.44 7.78
N TYR A 343 -8.34 8.42 8.60
CA TYR A 343 -8.38 7.99 9.99
C TYR A 343 -9.27 8.92 10.83
N PRO A 344 -10.39 8.43 11.40
CA PRO A 344 -11.35 9.28 12.10
C PRO A 344 -10.96 9.58 13.55
N GLY A 345 -9.85 9.04 14.08
CA GLY A 345 -9.42 9.29 15.47
C GLY A 345 -10.33 8.75 16.58
N GLY A 346 -11.43 8.07 16.23
CA GLY A 346 -12.49 7.76 17.19
C GLY A 346 -13.38 8.97 17.51
N LEU A 347 -13.33 10.03 16.70
CA LEU A 347 -14.25 11.15 16.79
C LEU A 347 -15.68 10.75 16.38
N PRO A 348 -16.70 11.39 16.97
CA PRO A 348 -18.08 11.21 16.56
C PRO A 348 -18.33 11.64 15.11
N TYR A 349 -19.37 11.07 14.49
CA TYR A 349 -19.86 11.49 13.18
C TYR A 349 -20.27 12.98 13.20
N ASP A 350 -20.04 13.68 12.09
CA ASP A 350 -20.21 15.13 11.87
C ASP A 350 -19.29 16.07 12.68
N THR A 351 -18.29 15.53 13.40
CA THR A 351 -17.29 16.36 14.09
C THR A 351 -16.33 17.03 13.09
N GLU A 352 -16.07 18.33 13.25
CA GLU A 352 -15.03 19.04 12.51
C GLU A 352 -13.68 18.92 13.21
N ALA A 353 -12.64 18.58 12.46
CA ALA A 353 -11.30 18.45 13.01
C ALA A 353 -10.24 18.85 11.97
N PRO A 354 -9.13 19.47 12.41
CA PRO A 354 -7.93 19.54 11.60
C PRO A 354 -7.38 18.13 11.38
N TYR A 355 -7.03 17.84 10.13
CA TYR A 355 -6.52 16.56 9.71
C TYR A 355 -5.32 16.75 8.80
N TYR A 356 -4.28 15.98 9.04
CA TYR A 356 -3.08 15.94 8.22
C TYR A 356 -2.84 14.52 7.74
N ALA A 357 -2.41 14.39 6.49
CA ALA A 357 -2.04 13.13 5.90
C ALA A 357 -0.78 13.34 5.06
N ALA A 358 0.16 12.45 5.33
CA ALA A 358 1.28 12.14 4.46
C ALA A 358 1.06 10.74 3.89
N PRO A 359 1.93 10.30 2.98
CA PRO A 359 1.77 8.98 2.37
C PRO A 359 1.99 7.80 3.33
N ASP A 360 2.75 8.01 4.41
CA ASP A 360 3.05 7.02 5.44
C ASP A 360 2.32 7.28 6.76
N THR A 361 1.67 8.43 6.91
CA THR A 361 1.20 8.97 8.18
C THR A 361 -0.15 9.67 8.05
N GLU A 362 -1.03 9.50 9.03
CA GLU A 362 -2.26 10.25 9.22
C GLU A 362 -2.27 10.80 10.64
N LEU A 363 -2.74 12.04 10.80
CA LEU A 363 -2.83 12.71 12.09
C LEU A 363 -4.17 13.45 12.14
N ILE A 364 -4.90 13.22 13.22
CA ILE A 364 -6.12 13.96 13.52
C ILE A 364 -6.03 14.62 14.89
N PHE A 365 -6.55 15.84 14.99
CA PHE A 365 -6.52 16.62 16.21
C PHE A 365 -7.89 16.62 16.90
N HIS A 366 -7.92 16.21 18.16
CA HIS A 366 -9.08 16.32 19.04
C HIS A 366 -9.09 17.72 19.68
N VAL A 367 -9.68 18.69 18.98
CA VAL A 367 -9.74 20.09 19.41
C VAL A 367 -10.87 20.28 20.42
N SER A 368 -10.55 20.77 21.62
CA SER A 368 -11.50 20.84 22.74
C SER A 368 -12.74 21.69 22.46
N THR A 369 -12.62 22.73 21.64
CA THR A 369 -13.72 23.62 21.26
C THR A 369 -14.59 23.05 20.14
N HIS A 370 -14.04 22.17 19.28
CA HIS A 370 -14.79 21.55 18.18
C HIS A 370 -15.60 20.34 18.64
N LEU A 371 -15.23 19.72 19.75
CA LEU A 371 -16.00 18.61 20.34
C LEU A 371 -17.32 19.13 20.92
N THR A 372 -18.39 18.41 20.61
CA THR A 372 -19.73 18.68 21.14
C THR A 372 -19.99 17.89 22.44
N GLY A 373 -20.98 18.34 23.20
CA GLY A 373 -21.37 17.70 24.46
C GLY A 373 -20.76 18.33 25.71
N ASP A 374 -21.05 17.72 26.86
CA ASP A 374 -20.55 18.17 28.15
C ASP A 374 -19.05 17.85 28.35
N ALA A 375 -18.45 18.42 29.40
CA ALA A 375 -17.04 18.19 29.71
C ALA A 375 -16.68 16.70 29.84
N THR A 376 -17.61 15.86 30.33
CA THR A 376 -17.41 14.43 30.48
C THR A 376 -17.34 13.72 29.13
N GLN A 377 -18.19 14.10 28.18
CA GLN A 377 -18.21 13.57 26.81
C GLN A 377 -16.93 13.98 26.08
N LYS A 378 -16.55 15.25 26.13
CA LYS A 378 -15.29 15.73 25.51
C LYS A 378 -14.06 15.03 26.11
N TRP A 379 -14.07 14.79 27.43
CA TRP A 379 -12.99 14.10 28.12
C TRP A 379 -12.77 12.66 27.63
N LYS A 380 -13.81 11.95 27.18
CA LYS A 380 -13.66 10.59 26.64
C LYS A 380 -12.80 10.55 25.37
N HIS A 381 -12.77 11.65 24.61
CA HIS A 381 -11.95 11.76 23.42
C HIS A 381 -10.55 12.27 23.77
N ILE A 382 -10.45 13.41 24.48
CA ILE A 382 -9.17 14.06 24.82
C ILE A 382 -8.36 13.25 25.82
N GLY A 383 -8.98 12.77 26.90
CA GLY A 383 -8.27 12.18 28.03
C GLY A 383 -7.55 10.87 27.73
N ASN A 384 -7.80 10.26 26.57
CA ASN A 384 -7.21 8.99 26.11
C ASN A 384 -6.09 9.18 25.08
N ASP A 385 -5.66 10.41 24.82
CA ASP A 385 -4.62 10.71 23.84
C ASP A 385 -3.24 10.76 24.52
N GLU A 386 -2.23 10.17 23.86
CA GLU A 386 -0.87 10.09 24.40
C GLU A 386 -0.12 11.44 24.42
N VAL A 387 -0.48 12.33 23.51
CA VAL A 387 0.12 13.66 23.35
C VAL A 387 -0.96 14.72 23.50
N HIS A 388 -0.74 15.67 24.41
CA HIS A 388 -1.59 16.83 24.60
C HIS A 388 -0.84 18.10 24.20
N VAL A 389 -1.49 18.94 23.39
CA VAL A 389 -1.08 20.32 23.12
C VAL A 389 -2.03 21.25 23.86
N VAL A 390 -1.51 22.07 24.76
CA VAL A 390 -2.28 23.06 25.52
C VAL A 390 -1.94 24.44 25.01
N TRP A 391 -2.93 25.17 24.52
CA TRP A 391 -2.83 26.59 24.24
C TRP A 391 -3.33 27.36 25.46
N SER A 392 -2.43 28.07 26.14
CA SER A 392 -2.77 28.83 27.34
C SER A 392 -2.71 30.33 27.08
N GLU A 393 -3.87 30.98 27.22
CA GLU A 393 -3.97 32.44 27.31
C GLU A 393 -4.06 32.91 28.77
N HIS A 394 -4.12 31.97 29.71
CA HIS A 394 -4.08 32.27 31.13
C HIS A 394 -2.74 32.88 31.52
N SER A 395 -2.80 33.91 32.35
CA SER A 395 -1.63 34.64 32.84
C SER A 395 -0.66 33.81 33.68
N LYS A 396 -1.14 32.72 34.30
CA LYS A 396 -0.30 31.82 35.11
C LYS A 396 0.19 30.63 34.28
N PRO A 397 1.38 30.09 34.59
CA PRO A 397 1.87 28.87 33.96
C PRO A 397 0.85 27.74 34.10
N TYR A 398 0.58 27.05 32.98
CA TYR A 398 -0.30 25.88 32.99
C TYR A 398 0.26 24.81 33.94
N ARG A 399 -0.59 24.03 34.60
CA ARG A 399 -0.17 22.92 35.45
C ARG A 399 -0.70 21.62 34.88
N ARG A 400 0.15 20.59 34.79
CA ARG A 400 -0.22 19.27 34.29
C ARG A 400 -1.42 18.66 35.03
N GLU A 401 -1.57 18.97 36.31
CA GLU A 401 -2.65 18.49 37.17
C GLU A 401 -4.00 19.11 36.82
N THR A 402 -4.03 20.28 36.16
CA THR A 402 -5.26 20.97 35.76
C THR A 402 -6.15 20.08 34.89
N ILE A 403 -5.54 19.29 33.99
CA ILE A 403 -6.22 18.24 33.22
C ILE A 403 -5.45 16.93 33.40
N ALA A 404 -5.56 16.39 34.62
CA ALA A 404 -4.92 15.13 34.96
C ALA A 404 -5.49 13.94 34.17
N THR A 405 -4.61 13.20 33.50
CA THR A 405 -4.87 11.88 32.92
C THR A 405 -3.65 10.99 33.07
N LYS A 406 -3.88 9.67 33.11
CA LYS A 406 -2.83 8.65 33.07
C LYS A 406 -2.28 8.38 31.66
N PHE A 407 -2.94 8.90 30.62
CA PHE A 407 -2.64 8.57 29.23
C PHE A 407 -1.78 9.63 28.54
N CYS A 408 -1.86 10.89 28.96
CA CYS A 408 -0.98 11.94 28.44
C CYS A 408 0.43 11.62 28.91
N ASP A 409 1.31 11.15 28.05
CA ASP A 409 2.72 10.92 28.37
C ASP A 409 3.57 12.12 27.96
N VAL A 410 3.10 12.87 26.96
CA VAL A 410 3.75 14.07 26.44
C VAL A 410 2.78 15.25 26.48
N LEU A 411 3.17 16.30 27.19
CA LEU A 411 2.45 17.56 27.29
C LEU A 411 3.28 18.67 26.65
N ILE A 412 2.71 19.36 25.67
CA ILE A 412 3.30 20.53 25.02
C ILE A 412 2.41 21.73 25.35
N VAL A 413 2.93 22.69 26.11
CA VAL A 413 2.22 23.90 26.47
C VAL A 413 2.74 25.06 25.62
N LEU A 414 1.82 25.76 24.97
CA LEU A 414 2.06 26.94 24.17
C LEU A 414 1.57 28.16 24.95
N GLU A 415 2.50 28.98 25.41
CA GLU A 415 2.22 30.19 26.17
C GLU A 415 2.61 31.40 25.34
N ARG A 416 1.74 32.41 25.29
CA ARG A 416 2.04 33.64 24.55
C ARG A 416 3.20 34.39 25.22
N ALA A 417 4.28 34.62 24.48
CA ALA A 417 5.45 35.36 24.96
C ALA A 417 5.42 36.83 24.53
N ASP A 418 4.92 37.10 23.32
CA ASP A 418 4.75 38.45 22.75
C ASP A 418 3.59 38.44 21.73
N ALA A 419 3.37 39.56 21.02
CA ALA A 419 2.32 39.73 20.02
C ALA A 419 2.31 38.63 18.95
N LYS A 420 3.50 38.15 18.54
CA LYS A 420 3.71 37.17 17.46
C LYS A 420 4.57 35.98 17.86
N MET A 421 4.90 35.83 19.14
CA MET A 421 5.84 34.80 19.61
C MET A 421 5.20 33.95 20.72
N TYR A 422 5.47 32.66 20.67
CA TYR A 422 5.02 31.69 21.64
C TYR A 422 6.21 30.99 22.28
N ARG A 423 6.17 30.85 23.60
CA ARG A 423 7.07 30.00 24.36
C ARG A 423 6.47 28.61 24.43
N VAL A 424 7.29 27.62 24.13
CA VAL A 424 6.95 26.21 24.22
C VAL A 424 7.52 25.65 25.50
N ARG A 425 6.68 24.96 26.28
CA ARG A 425 7.11 24.12 27.40
C ARG A 425 6.78 22.67 27.09
N VAL A 426 7.73 21.77 27.32
CA VAL A 426 7.56 20.34 27.04
C VAL A 426 7.77 19.54 28.31
N GLU A 427 6.75 18.80 28.72
CA GLU A 427 6.76 17.95 29.91
C GLU A 427 6.46 16.50 29.51
N THR A 428 7.32 15.57 29.92
CA THR A 428 7.19 14.14 29.59
C THR A 428 7.17 13.29 30.87
N VAL A 429 6.34 12.25 30.89
CA VAL A 429 6.29 11.29 32.02
C VAL A 429 7.48 10.33 31.97
N SER A 430 7.86 9.94 30.76
CA SER A 430 9.01 9.09 30.48
C SER A 430 10.11 9.91 29.79
N ALA A 431 11.37 9.48 29.92
CA ALA A 431 12.52 10.15 29.31
C ALA A 431 12.54 9.95 27.78
N LEU A 432 11.61 10.61 27.09
CA LEU A 432 11.43 10.61 25.65
C LEU A 432 12.15 11.82 25.05
N GLU A 433 12.85 11.59 23.95
CA GLU A 433 13.54 12.61 23.18
C GLU A 433 12.87 12.70 21.80
N PHE A 434 12.44 13.90 21.41
CA PHE A 434 11.79 14.18 20.13
C PHE A 434 11.93 15.66 19.78
N GLY A 435 11.46 16.06 18.61
CA GLY A 435 11.52 17.44 18.13
C GLY A 435 10.65 17.64 16.90
N PRO A 436 10.69 18.82 16.24
CA PRO A 436 11.72 19.85 16.36
C PRO A 436 11.61 20.77 17.58
N LEU A 437 10.44 20.90 18.22
CA LEU A 437 10.29 21.75 19.40
C LEU A 437 10.89 21.09 20.64
N TYR A 438 11.49 21.92 21.49
CA TYR A 438 12.10 21.53 22.77
C TYR A 438 11.64 22.47 23.88
N ASP A 439 11.86 22.07 25.12
CA ASP A 439 11.48 22.86 26.28
C ASP A 439 12.19 24.23 26.30
N GLY A 440 11.41 25.31 26.41
CA GLY A 440 11.90 26.69 26.37
C GLY A 440 12.04 27.29 24.97
N ALA A 441 11.68 26.57 23.90
CA ALA A 441 11.73 27.12 22.54
C ALA A 441 10.84 28.37 22.38
N LEU A 442 11.33 29.37 21.64
CA LEU A 442 10.58 30.56 21.25
C LEU A 442 10.32 30.52 19.75
N VAL A 443 9.05 30.58 19.36
CA VAL A 443 8.60 30.30 17.99
C VAL A 443 7.66 31.40 17.51
N GLY A 444 7.82 31.82 16.26
CA GLY A 444 6.91 32.74 15.60
C GLY A 444 5.54 32.11 15.36
N SER A 445 4.49 32.93 15.38
CA SER A 445 3.12 32.47 15.16
C SER A 445 2.93 31.80 13.80
N GLU A 446 3.70 32.20 12.78
CA GLU A 446 3.57 31.71 11.40
C GLU A 446 4.12 30.27 11.23
N GLU A 447 5.18 29.90 11.96
CA GLU A 447 5.80 28.58 11.88
C GLU A 447 5.26 27.61 12.95
N LEU A 448 4.53 28.14 13.94
CA LEU A 448 4.12 27.39 15.13
C LEU A 448 3.30 26.13 14.79
N ALA A 449 2.29 26.24 13.94
CA ALA A 449 1.41 25.12 13.63
C ALA A 449 2.16 23.98 12.92
N GLU A 450 3.06 24.30 11.99
CA GLU A 450 3.90 23.31 11.33
C GLU A 450 4.86 22.63 12.30
N LEU A 451 5.56 23.40 13.13
CA LEU A 451 6.50 22.87 14.10
C LEU A 451 5.81 22.02 15.17
N VAL A 452 4.62 22.42 15.63
CA VAL A 452 3.79 21.60 16.54
C VAL A 452 3.38 20.30 15.86
N ARG A 453 2.85 20.35 14.63
CA ARG A 453 2.46 19.15 13.88
C ARG A 453 3.61 18.15 13.74
N LEU A 454 4.80 18.63 13.36
CA LEU A 454 5.99 17.77 13.25
C LEU A 454 6.38 17.20 14.63
N THR A 455 6.33 18.03 15.67
CA THR A 455 6.72 17.63 17.03
C THR A 455 5.78 16.56 17.59
N VAL A 456 4.47 16.70 17.44
CA VAL A 456 3.50 15.74 18.00
C VAL A 456 3.55 14.38 17.30
N ILE A 457 3.83 14.35 15.98
CA ILE A 457 4.06 13.09 15.24
C ILE A 457 5.29 12.39 15.81
N ASN A 458 6.40 13.11 15.97
CA ASN A 458 7.64 12.55 16.51
C ASN A 458 7.51 12.14 17.98
N ALA A 459 6.74 12.88 18.77
CA ALA A 459 6.43 12.55 20.15
C ALA A 459 5.64 11.24 20.26
N SER A 460 4.56 11.09 19.47
CA SER A 460 3.77 9.86 19.42
C SER A 460 4.61 8.66 18.93
N ARG A 461 5.48 8.86 17.93
CA ARG A 461 6.45 7.84 17.48
C ARG A 461 7.44 7.45 18.58
N ALA A 462 8.03 8.43 19.27
CA ALA A 462 8.97 8.19 20.36
C ALA A 462 8.32 7.38 21.49
N TYR A 463 7.11 7.79 21.89
CA TYR A 463 6.30 7.07 22.86
C TYR A 463 6.05 5.62 22.43
N ARG A 464 5.65 5.38 21.17
CA ARG A 464 5.41 4.03 20.64
C ARG A 464 6.68 3.17 20.56
N LEU A 465 7.79 3.71 20.09
CA LEU A 465 9.06 2.99 19.96
C LEU A 465 9.68 2.60 21.31
N ALA A 466 9.40 3.37 22.37
CA ALA A 466 9.78 3.02 23.73
C ALA A 466 9.08 1.74 24.23
N HIS A 467 7.93 1.37 23.65
CA HIS A 467 7.22 0.14 23.97
C HIS A 467 7.79 -1.05 23.19
N LYS A 468 8.19 -2.13 23.89
CA LYS A 468 8.91 -3.27 23.31
C LYS A 468 8.18 -4.00 22.17
N ASN A 469 6.86 -4.01 22.20
CA ASN A 469 6.03 -4.76 21.25
C ASN A 469 5.46 -3.89 20.11
N HIS A 470 5.94 -2.66 19.96
CA HIS A 470 5.48 -1.81 18.88
C HIS A 470 6.01 -2.30 17.53
N VAL A 471 5.07 -2.52 16.60
CA VAL A 471 5.35 -2.86 15.21
C VAL A 471 4.70 -1.78 14.33
N ARG A 472 5.47 -1.25 13.38
CA ARG A 472 4.96 -0.34 12.35
C ARG A 472 3.71 -0.92 11.67
N PRO A 473 2.65 -0.15 11.42
CA PRO A 473 1.42 -0.69 10.83
C PRO A 473 1.65 -1.46 9.53
N LEU A 474 2.52 -0.98 8.64
CA LEU A 474 2.80 -1.69 7.39
C LEU A 474 3.54 -3.02 7.62
N ARG A 475 4.44 -3.11 8.61
CA ARG A 475 5.09 -4.38 9.00
C ARG A 475 4.07 -5.37 9.59
N HIS A 476 3.15 -4.87 10.40
CA HIS A 476 2.06 -5.70 10.92
C HIS A 476 1.16 -6.18 9.77
N ARG A 477 0.82 -5.31 8.83
CA ARG A 477 0.05 -5.66 7.63
C ARG A 477 0.77 -6.69 6.75
N GLU A 478 2.09 -6.57 6.60
CA GLU A 478 2.93 -7.57 5.91
C GLU A 478 2.82 -8.93 6.58
N HIS A 479 2.90 -8.97 7.91
CA HIS A 479 2.72 -10.19 8.68
C HIS A 479 1.34 -10.81 8.43
N VAL A 480 0.26 -10.02 8.53
CA VAL A 480 -1.12 -10.46 8.26
C VAL A 480 -1.28 -10.97 6.82
N PHE A 481 -0.68 -10.27 5.85
CA PHE A 481 -0.72 -10.67 4.44
C PHE A 481 0.00 -12.00 4.21
N ALA A 482 1.23 -12.14 4.71
CA ALA A 482 2.05 -13.32 4.45
C ALA A 482 1.60 -14.55 5.26
N HIS A 483 1.37 -14.38 6.56
CA HIS A 483 1.14 -15.48 7.49
C HIS A 483 -0.34 -15.81 7.68
N ASP A 484 -1.20 -14.80 7.76
CA ASP A 484 -2.62 -15.02 8.09
C ASP A 484 -3.49 -15.14 6.83
N THR A 485 -2.99 -14.71 5.66
CA THR A 485 -3.73 -14.72 4.39
C THR A 485 -3.08 -15.65 3.36
N MET A 486 -1.91 -15.29 2.83
CA MET A 486 -1.25 -16.00 1.71
C MET A 486 -0.89 -17.45 2.06
N ARG A 487 -0.42 -17.72 3.28
CA ARG A 487 -0.02 -19.07 3.72
C ARG A 487 -1.16 -20.09 3.65
N HIS A 488 -2.40 -19.64 3.75
CA HIS A 488 -3.58 -20.50 3.67
C HIS A 488 -3.99 -20.86 2.24
N MET A 489 -3.43 -20.18 1.24
CA MET A 489 -3.67 -20.48 -0.18
C MET A 489 -2.84 -21.70 -0.61
N LYS A 490 -3.46 -22.63 -1.35
CA LYS A 490 -2.79 -23.83 -1.86
C LYS A 490 -2.96 -23.92 -3.36
N LYS A 491 -1.87 -24.16 -4.09
CA LYS A 491 -1.95 -24.38 -5.54
C LYS A 491 -2.83 -25.60 -5.85
N VAL A 492 -3.79 -25.43 -6.75
CA VAL A 492 -4.60 -26.53 -7.25
C VAL A 492 -3.92 -27.22 -8.42
N ARG A 493 -4.32 -28.47 -8.71
CA ARG A 493 -3.85 -29.19 -9.90
C ARG A 493 -4.28 -28.44 -11.16
N LEU A 494 -3.49 -28.55 -12.22
CA LEU A 494 -3.76 -27.83 -13.48
C LEU A 494 -5.15 -28.14 -14.05
N SER A 495 -5.62 -29.39 -13.95
CA SER A 495 -6.97 -29.78 -14.37
C SER A 495 -8.05 -29.02 -13.60
N ASP A 496 -7.89 -28.92 -12.29
CA ASP A 496 -8.82 -28.29 -11.38
C ASP A 496 -8.76 -26.76 -11.53
N ALA A 497 -7.57 -26.21 -11.79
CA ALA A 497 -7.36 -24.81 -12.14
C ALA A 497 -8.06 -24.42 -13.45
N ILE A 498 -7.94 -25.27 -14.48
CA ILE A 498 -8.62 -25.08 -15.76
C ILE A 498 -10.12 -25.10 -15.48
N ASN A 499 -10.68 -26.12 -14.82
CA ASN A 499 -12.10 -26.19 -14.49
C ASN A 499 -12.58 -24.99 -13.65
N ALA A 500 -11.77 -24.56 -12.68
CA ALA A 500 -12.08 -23.41 -11.84
C ALA A 500 -12.07 -22.11 -12.63
N LEU A 501 -11.26 -21.94 -13.67
CA LEU A 501 -11.32 -20.77 -14.55
C LEU A 501 -12.33 -20.95 -15.70
N TYR A 502 -12.65 -22.18 -16.05
CA TYR A 502 -13.41 -22.57 -17.24
C TYR A 502 -14.86 -22.87 -16.88
N ILE A 503 -15.78 -22.00 -17.30
CA ILE A 503 -17.20 -22.35 -17.27
C ILE A 503 -17.49 -23.21 -18.51
N PRO A 504 -17.96 -24.46 -18.36
CA PRO A 504 -18.33 -25.28 -19.50
C PRO A 504 -19.52 -24.65 -20.22
N THR A 505 -19.31 -24.31 -21.49
CA THR A 505 -20.40 -24.07 -22.44
C THR A 505 -20.97 -25.41 -22.85
N MET A 506 -22.02 -25.87 -22.16
CA MET A 506 -22.99 -26.74 -22.81
C MET A 506 -23.96 -25.80 -23.55
N THR A 507 -23.57 -25.39 -24.76
CA THR A 507 -24.54 -24.83 -25.70
C THR A 507 -25.41 -25.99 -26.18
N ALA A 508 -26.70 -25.94 -25.85
CA ALA A 508 -27.73 -26.70 -26.56
C ALA A 508 -27.88 -26.17 -28.00
#